data_AF-A0A8X6GZT2-F1
#
_entry.id   AF-A0A8X6GZT2-F1
#
_cell.length_a   1.000
_cell.length_b   1.000
_cell.length_c   1.000
_cell.angle_alpha   90.00
_cell.angle_beta   90.00
_cell.angle_gamma   90.00
#
_symmetry.space_group_name_H-M   'P 1'
#
loop_
_entity.id
_entity.type
_entity.pdbx_description
1 polymer ?
#
loop_
_entity_poly.entity_id
_entity_poly.type
_entity_poly.pdbx_seq_one_letter_code
_entity_poly.pdbx_strand_id
1 'polypeptide(L)'
;MKSQKKKLVKTVKNTSILDTNTGGIVRALVHRQFESLQWSVPPGEDKTPPPYLIAKAFTSKSMSFGFLDVSPFSTKEAQYSPIYNLHFAVIKGIVDVTIHETKFTFKKGDSFIVPVGAPYSVKNCSSARALLSFSTFKEPFYPQQIVG
;
A
#
# COMPACT_ATOMS: atom_id res chain seq x y z
N MET A 1 -35.29 -13.22 -12.52
CA MET A 1 -33.95 -12.73 -12.13
C MET A 1 -33.38 -13.60 -11.02
N LYS A 2 -32.36 -14.43 -11.30
CA LYS A 2 -31.69 -15.25 -10.27
C LYS A 2 -30.61 -14.42 -9.58
N SER A 3 -30.80 -14.15 -8.29
CA SER A 3 -29.81 -13.53 -7.41
C SER A 3 -28.61 -14.47 -7.24
N GLN A 4 -27.45 -14.09 -7.79
CA GLN A 4 -26.19 -14.78 -7.53
C GLN A 4 -25.69 -14.40 -6.13
N LYS A 5 -25.76 -15.36 -5.21
CA LYS A 5 -25.09 -15.28 -3.91
C LYS A 5 -23.58 -15.09 -4.14
N LYS A 6 -23.04 -13.92 -3.80
CA LYS A 6 -21.58 -13.69 -3.71
C LYS A 6 -21.00 -14.65 -2.66
N LYS A 7 -20.34 -15.72 -3.13
CA LYS A 7 -19.58 -16.64 -2.29
C LYS A 7 -18.38 -15.89 -1.72
N LEU A 8 -18.34 -15.69 -0.40
CA LEU A 8 -17.14 -15.21 0.29
C LEU A 8 -16.03 -16.25 0.10
N VAL A 9 -14.96 -15.89 -0.61
CA VAL A 9 -13.80 -16.76 -0.80
C VAL A 9 -13.02 -16.82 0.52
N LYS A 10 -12.88 -18.01 1.11
CA LYS A 10 -12.06 -18.26 2.30
C LYS A 10 -10.57 -18.18 1.90
N THR A 11 -9.95 -17.02 2.06
CA THR A 11 -8.56 -16.76 1.65
C THR A 11 -7.53 -17.19 2.71
N VAL A 12 -7.52 -18.48 3.04
CA VAL A 12 -6.49 -19.09 3.92
C VAL A 12 -6.05 -20.40 3.28
N LYS A 13 -4.75 -20.52 2.95
CA LYS A 13 -4.17 -21.75 2.40
C LYS A 13 -3.23 -22.35 3.44
N ASN A 14 -3.37 -23.65 3.68
CA ASN A 14 -2.40 -24.39 4.47
C ASN A 14 -1.15 -24.60 3.62
N THR A 15 0.01 -24.13 4.09
CA THR A 15 1.30 -24.29 3.42
C THR A 15 2.33 -24.78 4.41
N SER A 16 3.33 -25.50 3.88
CA SER A 16 4.46 -25.95 4.68
C SER A 16 5.49 -24.82 4.74
N ILE A 17 5.91 -24.44 5.95
CA ILE A 17 6.95 -23.44 6.20
C ILE A 17 8.05 -24.04 7.08
N LEU A 18 9.27 -23.54 6.95
CA LEU A 18 10.36 -23.86 7.87
C LEU A 18 10.16 -23.10 9.18
N ASP A 19 10.06 -23.82 10.29
CA ASP A 19 10.15 -23.24 11.63
C ASP A 19 11.62 -22.99 11.95
N THR A 20 11.99 -21.71 12.05
CA THR A 20 13.38 -21.29 12.29
C THR A 20 13.89 -21.61 13.70
N ASN A 21 13.00 -21.92 14.64
CA ASN A 21 13.39 -22.27 16.01
C ASN A 21 13.67 -23.76 16.17
N THR A 22 12.92 -24.60 15.45
CA THR A 22 13.03 -26.06 15.55
C THR A 22 13.76 -26.69 14.37
N GLY A 23 13.96 -25.94 13.28
CA GLY A 23 14.50 -26.44 12.01
C GLY A 23 13.57 -27.40 11.25
N GLY A 24 12.37 -27.65 11.78
CA GLY A 24 11.38 -28.56 11.20
C GLY A 24 10.45 -27.88 10.20
N ILE A 25 9.86 -28.66 9.30
CA ILE A 25 8.78 -28.18 8.43
C ILE A 25 7.46 -28.25 9.21
N VAL A 26 6.81 -27.11 9.42
CA VAL A 26 5.50 -27.01 10.07
C VAL A 26 4.43 -26.56 9.08
N ARG A 27 3.18 -26.96 9.33
CA ARG A 27 2.03 -26.52 8.54
C ARG A 27 1.47 -25.22 9.10
N ALA A 28 1.58 -24.15 8.34
CA ALA A 28 1.03 -22.85 8.69
C ALA A 28 -0.17 -22.51 7.79
N LEU A 29 -1.19 -21.93 8.42
CA LEU A 29 -2.28 -21.27 7.71
C LEU A 29 -1.77 -19.92 7.23
N VAL A 30 -1.41 -19.84 5.95
CA VAL A 30 -0.89 -18.62 5.33
C VAL A 30 -1.98 -17.97 4.50
N HIS A 31 -2.18 -16.66 4.70
CA HIS A 31 -2.95 -15.86 3.78
C HIS A 31 -2.23 -15.87 2.43
N ARG A 32 -2.88 -16.44 1.40
CA ARG A 32 -2.27 -16.75 0.10
C ARG A 32 -1.62 -15.51 -0.54
N GLN A 33 -0.51 -15.74 -1.25
CA GLN A 33 0.09 -14.76 -2.16
C GLN A 33 -0.84 -14.46 -3.35
N PHE A 34 -1.29 -13.21 -3.42
CA PHE A 34 -1.37 -12.35 -4.62
C PHE A 34 -2.24 -12.70 -5.84
N GLU A 35 -3.11 -13.71 -5.85
CA GLU A 35 -4.18 -13.76 -6.89
C GLU A 35 -5.20 -12.60 -6.76
N SER A 36 -5.18 -11.89 -5.63
CA SER A 36 -6.07 -10.76 -5.32
C SER A 36 -5.43 -9.37 -5.45
N LEU A 37 -4.26 -9.22 -6.10
CA LEU A 37 -3.79 -7.89 -6.53
C LEU A 37 -4.66 -7.41 -7.69
N GLN A 38 -5.95 -7.19 -7.41
CA GLN A 38 -6.80 -6.42 -8.30
C GLN A 38 -6.30 -4.99 -8.21
N TRP A 39 -5.49 -4.61 -9.19
CA TRP A 39 -5.10 -3.22 -9.39
C TRP A 39 -6.37 -2.43 -9.69
N SER A 40 -6.70 -1.51 -8.80
CA SER A 40 -7.82 -0.61 -8.97
C SER A 40 -7.32 0.76 -9.37
N VAL A 41 -8.01 1.36 -10.33
CA VAL A 41 -7.97 2.81 -10.53
C VAL A 41 -8.67 3.47 -9.34
N PRO A 42 -8.15 4.58 -8.80
CA PRO A 42 -8.84 5.35 -7.78
C PRO A 42 -10.24 5.76 -8.26
N PRO A 43 -11.27 5.75 -7.38
CA PRO A 43 -12.59 6.24 -7.75
C PRO A 43 -12.53 7.70 -8.22
N GLY A 44 -13.09 8.00 -9.41
CA GLY A 44 -13.20 9.36 -9.94
C GLY A 44 -12.06 9.82 -10.87
N GLU A 45 -11.11 8.96 -11.22
CA GLU A 45 -10.09 9.29 -12.24
C GLU A 45 -10.49 8.76 -13.63
N ASP A 46 -11.13 9.62 -14.45
CA ASP A 46 -11.49 9.32 -15.86
C ASP A 46 -10.29 9.39 -16.82
N LYS A 47 -9.06 9.44 -16.31
CA LYS A 47 -7.84 9.56 -17.13
C LYS A 47 -7.41 8.19 -17.65
N THR A 48 -7.26 8.08 -18.97
CA THR A 48 -6.74 6.88 -19.63
C THR A 48 -5.41 7.22 -20.33
N PRO A 49 -4.26 6.62 -19.94
CA PRO A 49 -4.09 5.70 -18.81
C PRO A 49 -4.15 6.43 -17.45
N PRO A 50 -4.46 5.71 -16.35
CA PRO A 50 -4.53 6.31 -15.02
C PRO A 50 -3.15 6.80 -14.55
N PRO A 51 -3.09 7.92 -13.79
CA PRO A 51 -1.84 8.47 -13.26
C PRO A 51 -1.16 7.52 -12.26
N TYR A 52 -1.92 6.67 -11.58
CA TYR A 52 -1.39 5.60 -10.74
C TYR A 52 -2.40 4.46 -10.56
N LEU A 53 -1.90 3.31 -10.12
CA LEU A 53 -2.68 2.13 -9.77
C LEU A 53 -2.38 1.74 -8.32
N ILE A 54 -3.40 1.27 -7.60
CA ILE A 54 -3.25 0.75 -6.24
C ILE A 54 -3.67 -0.71 -6.22
N ALA A 55 -2.90 -1.56 -5.56
CA ALA A 55 -3.28 -2.92 -5.27
C ALA A 55 -3.12 -3.22 -3.77
N LYS A 56 -4.23 -3.54 -3.11
CA LYS A 56 -4.25 -3.88 -1.68
C LYS A 56 -4.06 -5.38 -1.52
N ALA A 57 -2.91 -5.79 -1.00
CA ALA A 57 -2.54 -7.19 -0.88
C ALA A 57 -3.06 -7.84 0.41
N PHE A 58 -3.02 -7.10 1.51
CA PHE A 58 -3.39 -7.59 2.83
C PHE A 58 -4.15 -6.50 3.59
N THR A 59 -5.14 -6.89 4.37
CA THR A 59 -5.85 -5.98 5.29
C THR A 59 -6.29 -6.77 6.52
N SER A 60 -5.94 -6.24 7.68
CA SER A 60 -6.36 -6.71 9.00
C SER A 60 -6.96 -5.54 9.80
N LYS A 61 -7.31 -5.80 11.07
CA LYS A 61 -7.79 -4.76 11.98
C LYS A 61 -6.72 -3.73 12.35
N SER A 62 -5.45 -4.14 12.43
CA SER A 62 -4.33 -3.27 12.84
C SER A 62 -3.52 -2.71 11.67
N MET A 63 -3.49 -3.41 10.54
CA MET A 63 -2.63 -3.01 9.42
C MET A 63 -3.20 -3.40 8.06
N SER A 64 -2.90 -2.60 7.04
CA SER A 64 -3.05 -3.00 5.63
C SER A 64 -1.70 -2.91 4.93
N PHE A 65 -1.50 -3.71 3.89
CA PHE A 65 -0.32 -3.67 3.04
C PHE A 65 -0.74 -3.75 1.57
N GLY A 66 -0.01 -3.06 0.71
CA GLY A 66 -0.27 -3.05 -0.73
C GLY A 66 0.84 -2.41 -1.54
N PHE A 67 0.53 -2.11 -2.79
CA PHE A 67 1.44 -1.52 -3.76
C PHE A 67 0.81 -0.32 -4.45
N LEU A 68 1.65 0.64 -4.80
CA LEU A 68 1.34 1.84 -5.56
C LEU A 68 2.26 1.86 -6.79
N ASP A 69 1.68 1.76 -7.98
CA ASP A 69 2.37 1.92 -9.27
C ASP A 69 2.03 3.30 -9.83
N VAL A 70 3.01 4.20 -9.89
CA VAL A 70 2.84 5.57 -10.39
C VAL A 70 3.36 5.63 -11.84
N SER A 71 2.47 6.01 -12.75
CA SER A 71 2.79 6.16 -14.17
C SER A 71 3.89 7.20 -14.39
N PRO A 72 4.61 7.15 -15.53
CA PRO A 72 5.63 8.15 -15.86
C PRO A 72 5.08 9.57 -15.78
N PHE A 73 5.87 10.50 -15.24
CA PHE A 73 5.51 11.92 -15.12
C PHE A 73 4.16 12.22 -14.45
N SER A 74 3.64 11.25 -13.68
CA SER A 74 2.32 11.32 -13.07
C SER A 74 2.42 11.54 -11.56
N THR A 75 1.35 12.09 -11.00
CA THR A 75 1.24 12.39 -9.58
C THR A 75 0.08 11.62 -8.97
N LYS A 76 0.35 10.95 -7.85
CA LYS A 76 -0.66 10.65 -6.86
C LYS A 76 -0.90 11.91 -6.05
N GLU A 77 -2.02 12.57 -6.33
CA GLU A 77 -2.40 13.84 -5.73
C GLU A 77 -2.54 13.76 -4.21
N ALA A 78 -2.46 14.92 -3.57
CA ALA A 78 -2.44 15.05 -2.13
C ALA A 78 -3.63 14.32 -1.49
N GLN A 79 -3.33 13.30 -0.68
CA GLN A 79 -4.32 12.67 0.17
C GLN A 79 -4.07 13.09 1.60
N TYR A 80 -5.12 13.56 2.26
CA TYR A 80 -5.14 13.61 3.71
C TYR A 80 -5.21 12.17 4.21
N SER A 81 -4.30 11.76 5.08
CA SER A 81 -4.39 10.48 5.80
C SER A 81 -4.86 10.76 7.24
N PRO A 82 -6.15 11.06 7.46
CA PRO A 82 -6.63 11.54 8.75
C PRO A 82 -6.49 10.54 9.88
N ILE A 83 -6.42 9.24 9.56
CA ILE A 83 -6.70 8.18 10.54
C ILE A 83 -5.49 7.26 10.74
N TYR A 84 -4.59 7.16 9.76
CA TYR A 84 -3.57 6.11 9.74
C TYR A 84 -2.18 6.66 9.45
N ASN A 85 -1.17 6.14 10.16
CA ASN A 85 0.22 6.32 9.77
C ASN A 85 0.47 5.49 8.52
N LEU A 86 1.19 6.05 7.55
CA LEU A 86 1.56 5.37 6.33
C LEU A 86 3.07 5.15 6.32
N HIS A 87 3.50 4.00 5.84
CA HIS A 87 4.89 3.74 5.52
C HIS A 87 4.98 3.30 4.07
N PHE A 88 5.89 3.91 3.32
CA PHE A 88 6.16 3.58 1.93
C PHE A 88 7.61 3.16 1.76
N ALA A 89 7.86 2.14 0.96
CA ALA A 89 9.19 1.76 0.53
C ALA A 89 9.27 1.74 -1.00
N VAL A 90 10.29 2.37 -1.56
CA VAL A 90 10.47 2.45 -3.01
C VAL A 90 11.12 1.15 -3.50
N ILE A 91 10.33 0.34 -4.21
CA ILE A 91 10.78 -0.94 -4.79
C ILE A 91 11.50 -0.68 -6.12
N LYS A 92 11.00 0.27 -6.91
CA LYS A 92 11.54 0.64 -8.22
C LYS A 92 11.27 2.11 -8.53
N GLY A 93 12.20 2.73 -9.25
CA GLY A 93 12.05 4.10 -9.74
C GLY A 93 12.57 5.15 -8.77
N ILE A 94 12.21 6.39 -9.06
CA ILE A 94 12.54 7.58 -8.28
C ILE A 94 11.25 8.40 -8.17
N VAL A 95 10.93 8.86 -6.97
CA VAL A 95 9.74 9.69 -6.71
C VAL A 95 10.10 10.90 -5.88
N ASP A 96 9.45 12.00 -6.19
CA ASP A 96 9.40 13.17 -5.32
C ASP A 96 8.15 13.08 -4.46
N VAL A 97 8.34 13.16 -3.15
CA VAL A 97 7.28 13.06 -2.16
C VAL A 97 7.20 14.39 -1.44
N THR A 98 6.00 14.94 -1.38
CA THR A 98 5.72 16.10 -0.54
C THR A 98 4.98 15.61 0.69
N ILE A 99 5.51 15.88 1.89
CA ILE A 99 4.84 15.63 3.17
C ILE A 99 4.63 17.00 3.81
N HIS A 100 3.38 17.37 4.00
CA HIS A 100 2.99 18.74 4.35
C HIS A 100 3.56 19.74 3.33
N GLU A 101 4.54 20.55 3.71
CA GLU A 101 5.20 21.56 2.86
C GLU A 101 6.62 21.15 2.44
N THR A 102 7.14 20.06 3.00
CA THR A 102 8.52 19.64 2.75
C THR A 102 8.59 18.61 1.63
N LYS A 103 9.52 18.81 0.71
CA LYS A 103 9.75 17.93 -0.44
C LYS A 103 11.01 17.09 -0.25
N PHE A 104 10.90 15.83 -0.62
CA PHE A 104 11.98 14.85 -0.53
C PHE A 104 12.02 14.04 -1.82
N THR A 105 13.20 13.59 -2.22
CA THR A 105 13.37 12.65 -3.33
C THR A 105 13.79 11.30 -2.78
N PHE A 106 13.05 10.26 -3.15
CA PHE A 106 13.31 8.88 -2.74
C PHE A 106 13.54 8.01 -3.97
N LYS A 107 14.57 7.16 -3.91
CA LYS A 107 14.91 6.19 -4.96
C LYS A 107 14.77 4.77 -4.42
N LYS A 108 14.92 3.79 -5.32
CA LYS A 108 14.93 2.36 -4.98
C LYS A 108 15.77 2.08 -3.72
N GLY A 109 15.15 1.43 -2.74
CA GLY A 109 15.77 1.07 -1.46
C GLY A 109 15.45 2.05 -0.33
N ASP A 110 15.04 3.27 -0.64
CA ASP A 110 14.64 4.24 0.38
C ASP A 110 13.20 3.97 0.88
N SER A 111 12.90 4.53 2.05
CA SER A 111 11.57 4.48 2.64
C SER A 111 11.24 5.78 3.37
N PHE A 112 9.94 6.03 3.55
CA PHE A 112 9.45 7.20 4.26
C PHE A 112 8.15 6.90 5.01
N ILE A 113 7.89 7.67 6.05
CA ILE A 113 6.70 7.59 6.88
C ILE A 113 5.90 8.88 6.70
N VAL A 114 4.59 8.75 6.49
CA VAL A 114 3.64 9.85 6.57
C VAL A 114 2.90 9.73 7.91
N PRO A 115 3.15 10.62 8.87
CA PRO A 115 2.42 10.62 10.13
C PRO A 115 0.93 10.85 9.93
N VAL A 116 0.11 10.34 10.86
CA VAL A 116 -1.31 10.72 10.95
C VAL A 116 -1.45 12.25 10.93
N GLY A 117 -2.42 12.73 10.15
CA GLY A 117 -2.71 14.17 10.05
C GLY A 117 -1.81 14.95 9.10
N ALA A 118 -0.76 14.35 8.54
CA ALA A 118 0.04 14.99 7.51
C ALA A 118 -0.56 14.74 6.11
N PRO A 119 -0.84 15.78 5.31
CA PRO A 119 -1.14 15.58 3.89
C PRO A 119 0.12 15.15 3.15
N TYR A 120 -0.02 14.31 2.13
CA TYR A 120 1.12 13.88 1.32
C TYR A 120 0.74 13.66 -0.14
N SER A 121 1.70 13.87 -1.04
CA SER A 121 1.61 13.53 -2.47
C SER A 121 2.86 12.78 -2.92
N VAL A 122 2.71 11.96 -3.98
CA VAL A 122 3.82 11.19 -4.57
C VAL A 122 3.85 11.47 -6.07
N LYS A 123 4.94 12.03 -6.56
CA LYS A 123 5.14 12.33 -7.98
C LYS A 123 6.26 11.47 -8.54
N ASN A 124 6.00 10.81 -9.66
CA ASN A 124 7.05 10.17 -10.45
C ASN A 124 7.60 11.19 -11.45
N CYS A 125 8.85 11.63 -11.26
CA CYS A 125 9.51 12.59 -12.14
C CYS A 125 10.30 11.95 -13.28
N SER A 126 10.15 10.64 -13.50
CA SER A 126 10.89 9.87 -14.50
C SER A 126 10.00 9.35 -15.63
N SER A 127 10.64 8.96 -16.74
CA SER A 127 10.00 8.32 -17.89
C SER A 127 9.64 6.84 -17.66
N ALA A 128 10.16 6.23 -16.59
CA ALA A 128 9.84 4.87 -16.19
C ALA A 128 8.78 4.85 -15.09
N ARG A 129 8.05 3.73 -14.94
CA ARG A 129 7.13 3.55 -13.81
C ARG A 129 7.86 3.44 -12.48
N ALA A 130 7.27 4.04 -11.45
CA ALA A 130 7.72 3.93 -10.07
C ALA A 130 6.80 2.99 -9.29
N LEU A 131 7.38 2.06 -8.54
CA LEU A 131 6.64 1.09 -7.73
C LEU A 131 7.03 1.25 -6.27
N LEU A 132 6.02 1.45 -5.43
CA LEU A 132 6.17 1.52 -3.99
C LEU A 132 5.34 0.40 -3.35
N SER A 133 5.83 -0.19 -2.27
CA SER A 133 4.94 -0.83 -1.31
C SER A 133 4.45 0.21 -0.32
N PHE A 134 3.25 -0.01 0.21
CA PHE A 134 2.73 0.80 1.30
C PHE A 134 2.18 -0.08 2.42
N SER A 135 2.31 0.39 3.64
CA SER A 135 1.64 -0.13 4.84
C SER A 135 0.83 0.98 5.48
N THR A 136 -0.39 0.66 5.91
CA THR A 136 -1.22 1.55 6.73
C THR A 136 -1.30 0.99 8.13
N PHE A 137 -0.87 1.73 9.14
CA PHE A 137 -1.01 1.34 10.54
C PHE A 137 -2.26 2.00 11.11
N LYS A 138 -3.19 1.15 11.58
CA LYS A 138 -4.52 1.57 12.04
C LYS A 138 -4.55 2.04 13.49
N GLU A 139 -3.42 1.91 14.17
CA GLU A 139 -3.15 2.50 15.46
C GLU A 139 -2.18 3.68 15.29
N PRO A 140 -2.42 4.79 16.00
CA PRO A 140 -1.50 5.91 16.02
C PRO A 140 -0.18 5.50 16.70
N PHE A 141 0.94 6.01 16.18
CA PHE A 141 2.25 5.78 16.79
C PHE A 141 2.43 6.58 18.08
N TYR A 142 1.68 7.69 18.21
CA TYR A 142 1.72 8.57 19.37
C TYR A 142 0.30 8.88 19.87
N PRO A 143 0.02 8.81 21.18
CA PRO A 143 -1.30 9.13 21.74
C PRO A 143 -1.84 10.51 21.36
N GLN A 144 -0.93 11.48 21.14
CA GLN A 144 -1.26 12.85 20.77
C GLN A 144 -1.87 12.96 19.34
N GLN A 145 -1.78 11.90 18.53
CA GLN A 145 -2.38 11.84 17.19
C GLN A 145 -3.88 11.48 17.20
N ILE A 146 -4.49 11.24 18.38
CA ILE A 146 -5.91 10.85 18.54
C ILE A 146 -6.85 12.07 18.59
N VAL A 147 -6.33 13.30 18.58
CA VAL A 147 -7.17 14.50 18.79
C VAL A 147 -7.75 14.99 17.45
N GLY A 148 -9.01 14.63 17.21
CA GLY A 148 -9.85 15.08 16.09
C GLY A 148 -11.25 14.49 16.14
#